data_AF-A0A6A6HN66-F1
#
_entry.id   AF-A0A6A6HN66-F1
#
_cell.length_a   1.000
_cell.length_b   1.000
_cell.length_c   1.000
_cell.angle_alpha   90.00
_cell.angle_beta   90.00
_cell.angle_gamma   90.00
#
_symmetry.space_group_name_H-M   'P 1'
#
loop_
_entity.id
_entity.type
_entity.pdbx_description
1 polymer ?
#
loop_
_entity_poly.entity_id
_entity_poly.type
_entity_poly.pdbx_seq_one_letter_code
_entity_poly.pdbx_strand_id
1 'polypeptide(L)'
;MVTLCNNRPEGFGPHSSLHPSIPTTCFLDTILTPSVTWLYLFVLPFLLPLYAKSLRSHNTKRLSATDRFVDDDGLPILRSEWDDDPAPRRGVFIRILSVLYYLLAIAMLGMMALEIARLNLADLGIGLLPFTFGGILAALVLRSSWQARIVRLVNATYWVLLAAAMSVKLVAELREEDGKENRVKGDGVVGRYPTSDEALDVAVMVGVEAALGVLEFIEWQRLAWY
;
A
#
# COMPACT_ATOMS: atom_id res chain seq x y z
N MET A 1 4.31 -9.70 -27.40
CA MET A 1 5.57 -9.72 -26.62
C MET A 1 5.52 -8.53 -25.67
N VAL A 2 5.76 -8.74 -24.37
CA VAL A 2 5.84 -7.61 -23.41
C VAL A 2 7.20 -6.96 -23.62
N THR A 3 7.23 -5.83 -24.33
CA THR A 3 8.44 -5.02 -24.50
C THR A 3 8.59 -4.09 -23.30
N LEU A 4 9.72 -4.16 -22.59
CA LEU A 4 10.06 -3.19 -21.57
C LEU A 4 10.29 -1.83 -22.23
N CYS A 5 9.42 -0.86 -21.91
CA CYS A 5 9.60 0.55 -22.24
C CYS A 5 9.94 0.86 -23.70
N ASN A 6 9.11 0.36 -24.62
CA ASN A 6 9.25 0.74 -26.02
C ASN A 6 8.83 2.20 -26.21
N ASN A 7 9.45 2.90 -27.16
CA ASN A 7 9.05 4.25 -27.60
C ASN A 7 9.08 5.39 -26.54
N ARG A 8 9.73 5.21 -25.39
CA ARG A 8 9.90 6.30 -24.41
C ARG A 8 11.02 7.26 -24.83
N PRO A 9 10.78 8.58 -24.95
CA PRO A 9 11.78 9.55 -25.45
C PRO A 9 13.00 9.73 -24.54
N GLU A 10 12.86 9.42 -23.25
CA GLU A 10 13.90 9.51 -22.23
C GLU A 10 14.82 8.28 -22.15
N GLY A 11 14.44 7.16 -22.79
CA GLY A 11 15.18 5.90 -22.79
C GLY A 11 15.11 5.13 -21.46
N PHE A 12 15.98 4.11 -21.30
CA PHE A 12 16.13 3.35 -20.06
C PHE A 12 17.41 3.77 -19.33
N GLY A 13 17.27 4.34 -18.14
CA GLY A 13 18.43 4.67 -17.32
C GLY A 13 18.12 5.47 -16.04
N PRO A 14 19.10 5.56 -15.11
CA PRO A 14 18.97 6.34 -13.89
C PRO A 14 18.98 7.87 -14.13
N HIS A 15 19.29 8.30 -15.35
CA HIS A 15 19.29 9.70 -15.76
C HIS A 15 18.52 9.84 -17.07
N SER A 16 17.59 10.79 -17.12
CA SER A 16 16.88 11.14 -18.34
C SER A 16 17.76 11.99 -19.26
N SER A 17 17.63 11.77 -20.58
CA SER A 17 18.23 12.64 -21.61
C SER A 17 17.62 14.04 -21.64
N LEU A 18 16.43 14.22 -21.03
CA LEU A 18 15.71 15.49 -20.95
C LEU A 18 16.07 16.28 -19.69
N HIS A 19 16.28 15.60 -18.56
CA HIS A 19 16.71 16.20 -17.29
C HIS A 19 17.73 15.30 -16.56
N PRO A 20 19.01 15.69 -16.48
CA PRO A 20 20.06 14.84 -15.92
C PRO A 20 19.92 14.57 -14.41
N SER A 21 19.14 15.39 -13.70
CA SER A 21 18.89 15.24 -12.26
C SER A 21 17.70 14.32 -11.92
N ILE A 22 16.98 13.78 -12.92
CA ILE A 22 15.75 13.01 -12.71
C ILE A 22 15.86 11.65 -13.41
N PRO A 23 15.49 10.55 -12.73
CA PRO A 23 15.44 9.22 -13.34
C PRO A 23 14.37 9.14 -14.42
N THR A 24 14.58 8.26 -15.40
CA THR A 24 13.58 7.99 -16.45
C THR A 24 12.33 7.38 -15.82
N THR A 25 11.15 7.77 -16.31
CA THR A 25 9.87 7.20 -15.83
C THR A 25 9.83 5.68 -16.01
N CYS A 26 10.44 5.16 -17.10
CA CYS A 26 10.65 3.74 -17.29
C CYS A 26 11.50 3.07 -16.18
N PHE A 27 12.59 3.71 -15.73
CA PHE A 27 13.40 3.20 -14.62
C PHE A 27 12.58 3.11 -13.33
N LEU A 28 11.70 4.10 -13.09
CA LEU A 28 10.80 4.11 -11.94
C LEU A 28 9.79 2.95 -12.01
N ASP A 29 9.18 2.74 -13.18
CA ASP A 29 8.18 1.70 -13.45
C ASP A 29 8.75 0.26 -13.41
N THR A 30 10.05 0.13 -13.66
CA THR A 30 10.73 -1.17 -13.78
C THR A 30 11.47 -1.54 -12.50
N ILE A 31 12.10 -0.56 -11.85
CA ILE A 31 13.02 -0.80 -10.73
C ILE A 31 12.46 -0.21 -9.45
N LEU A 32 12.19 1.10 -9.39
CA LEU A 32 11.88 1.77 -8.12
C LEU A 32 10.56 1.29 -7.52
N THR A 33 9.44 1.43 -8.24
CA THR A 33 8.11 1.09 -7.71
C THR A 33 7.97 -0.40 -7.40
N PRO A 34 8.40 -1.32 -8.27
CA PRO A 34 8.38 -2.74 -7.94
C PRO A 34 9.29 -3.09 -6.77
N SER A 35 10.45 -2.45 -6.61
CA SER A 35 11.42 -2.79 -5.54
C SER A 35 10.82 -2.72 -4.13
N VAL A 36 9.93 -1.75 -3.88
CA VAL A 36 9.20 -1.64 -2.62
C VAL A 36 8.38 -2.90 -2.35
N THR A 37 7.71 -3.41 -3.39
CA THR A 37 6.92 -4.65 -3.32
C THR A 37 7.81 -5.87 -3.14
N TRP A 38 8.94 -5.96 -3.84
CA TRP A 38 9.90 -7.06 -3.67
C TRP A 38 10.45 -7.11 -2.24
N LEU A 39 10.86 -5.96 -1.69
CA LEU A 39 11.33 -5.87 -0.30
C LEU A 39 10.25 -6.28 0.68
N TYR A 40 9.02 -5.82 0.47
CA TYR A 40 7.88 -6.19 1.31
C TYR A 40 7.64 -7.70 1.29
N LEU A 41 7.49 -8.29 0.10
CA LEU A 41 7.26 -9.72 -0.08
C LEU A 41 8.42 -10.57 0.45
N PHE A 42 9.66 -10.07 0.38
CA PHE A 42 10.83 -10.76 0.93
C PHE A 42 10.82 -10.79 2.47
N VAL A 43 10.33 -9.73 3.12
CA VAL A 43 10.27 -9.63 4.59
C VAL A 43 9.15 -10.51 5.17
N LEU A 44 8.02 -10.67 4.49
CA LEU A 44 6.88 -11.45 4.95
C LEU A 44 7.20 -12.90 5.40
N PRO A 45 7.91 -13.74 4.63
CA PRO A 45 8.20 -15.13 5.03
C PRO A 45 9.05 -15.22 6.30
N PHE A 46 9.83 -14.20 6.66
CA PHE A 46 10.57 -14.17 7.91
C PHE A 46 9.69 -13.79 9.11
N LEU A 47 8.65 -12.98 8.89
CA LEU A 47 7.75 -12.52 9.95
C LEU A 47 6.63 -13.51 10.28
N LEU A 48 6.11 -14.22 9.28
CA LEU A 48 5.07 -15.24 9.45
C LEU A 48 5.39 -16.34 10.48
N PRO A 49 6.60 -16.94 10.52
CA PRO A 49 6.94 -17.96 11.52
C PRO A 49 7.10 -17.38 12.92
N LEU A 50 7.58 -16.14 13.06
CA LEU A 50 7.63 -15.44 14.36
C LEU A 50 6.22 -15.22 14.90
N TYR A 51 5.28 -14.86 14.03
CA TYR A 51 3.87 -14.71 14.37
C TYR A 51 3.22 -16.05 14.75
N ALA A 52 3.41 -17.10 13.94
CA ALA A 52 2.84 -18.42 14.20
C ALA A 52 3.31 -19.02 15.53
N LYS A 53 4.58 -18.80 15.90
CA LYS A 53 5.12 -19.20 17.22
C LYS A 53 4.47 -18.43 18.36
N SER A 54 4.25 -17.12 18.19
CA SER A 54 3.57 -16.28 19.20
C SER A 54 2.14 -16.74 19.46
N LEU A 55 1.37 -17.01 18.39
CA LEU A 55 0.01 -17.54 18.48
C LEU A 55 -0.06 -18.90 19.19
N ARG A 56 0.85 -19.83 18.87
CA ARG A 56 0.90 -21.14 19.54
C ARG A 56 1.16 -21.01 21.05
N SER A 57 2.05 -20.10 21.44
CA SER A 57 2.41 -19.86 22.84
C SER A 57 1.25 -19.29 23.67
N HIS A 58 0.41 -18.44 23.08
CA HIS A 58 -0.78 -17.91 23.77
C HIS A 58 -1.89 -18.95 23.94
N ASN A 59 -2.10 -19.84 22.95
CA ASN A 59 -3.12 -20.89 23.06
C ASN A 59 -2.78 -21.96 24.10
N THR A 60 -1.51 -22.35 24.25
CA THR A 60 -1.09 -23.28 25.31
C THR A 60 -1.28 -22.67 26.71
N LYS A 61 -1.04 -21.37 26.88
CA LYS A 61 -1.29 -20.70 28.17
C LYS A 61 -2.78 -20.56 28.49
N ARG A 62 -3.66 -20.37 27.49
CA ARG A 62 -5.12 -20.30 27.71
C ARG A 62 -5.72 -21.64 28.10
N LEU A 63 -5.31 -22.73 27.44
CA LEU A 63 -5.75 -24.08 27.78
C LEU A 63 -5.32 -24.50 29.21
N SER A 64 -4.15 -24.08 29.68
CA SER A 64 -3.73 -24.33 31.07
C SER A 64 -4.36 -23.40 32.12
N ALA A 65 -4.96 -22.28 31.71
CA ALA A 65 -5.67 -21.37 32.61
C ALA A 65 -7.16 -21.70 32.76
N THR A 66 -7.72 -22.54 31.87
CA THR A 66 -9.12 -22.99 31.96
C THR A 66 -9.32 -24.21 32.87
N ASP A 67 -8.23 -24.77 33.41
CA ASP A 67 -8.25 -25.99 34.24
C ASP A 67 -8.09 -25.70 35.75
N ARG A 68 -8.31 -24.45 36.19
CA ARG A 68 -8.04 -24.05 37.58
C ARG A 68 -9.05 -23.10 38.24
N PHE A 69 -10.33 -23.23 37.90
CA PHE A 69 -11.41 -22.66 38.72
C PHE A 69 -12.55 -23.67 38.89
N VAL A 70 -12.26 -24.71 39.67
CA VAL A 70 -13.28 -25.45 40.42
C VAL A 70 -13.08 -24.99 41.86
N ASP A 71 -14.05 -24.24 42.40
CA ASP A 71 -14.11 -23.98 43.83
C ASP A 71 -14.41 -25.30 44.56
N ASP A 72 -13.93 -25.45 45.80
CA ASP A 72 -14.10 -26.65 46.65
C ASP A 72 -15.60 -27.03 46.87
N ASP A 73 -16.53 -26.12 46.56
CA ASP A 73 -17.98 -26.28 46.78
C ASP A 73 -18.78 -26.68 45.51
N GLY A 74 -18.14 -26.86 44.34
CA GLY A 74 -18.78 -27.45 43.16
C GLY A 74 -19.95 -26.67 42.52
N LEU A 75 -20.16 -25.40 42.88
CA LEU A 75 -21.20 -24.55 42.29
C LEU A 75 -20.65 -23.70 41.13
N PRO A 76 -21.36 -23.63 39.98
CA PRO A 76 -20.99 -22.73 38.90
C PRO A 76 -21.19 -21.28 39.33
N ILE A 77 -20.10 -20.50 39.37
CA ILE A 77 -20.15 -19.06 39.59
C ILE A 77 -20.89 -18.43 38.41
N LEU A 78 -22.19 -18.16 38.58
CA LEU A 78 -22.96 -17.28 37.71
C LEU A 78 -22.38 -15.88 37.82
N ARG A 79 -21.44 -15.58 36.91
CA ARG A 79 -20.88 -14.24 36.73
C ARG A 79 -22.04 -13.30 36.43
N SER A 80 -22.34 -12.44 37.38
CA SER A 80 -23.41 -11.46 37.29
C SER A 80 -23.17 -10.53 36.10
N GLU A 81 -24.08 -10.64 35.14
CA GLU A 81 -24.22 -9.83 33.94
C GLU A 81 -24.73 -8.44 34.31
N TRP A 82 -23.83 -7.59 34.83
CA TRP A 82 -24.05 -6.16 35.05
C TRP A 82 -22.76 -5.39 34.74
N ASP A 83 -22.29 -5.49 33.50
CA ASP A 83 -21.37 -4.50 32.93
C ASP A 83 -22.20 -3.66 31.94
N ASP A 84 -22.78 -2.58 32.47
CA ASP A 84 -23.25 -1.44 31.67
C ASP A 84 -22.02 -0.75 31.05
N ASP A 85 -21.53 -1.32 29.96
CA ASP A 85 -20.35 -0.83 29.25
C ASP A 85 -20.79 0.23 28.22
N PRO A 86 -20.39 1.51 28.33
CA PRO A 86 -20.78 2.56 27.38
C PRO A 86 -19.91 2.45 26.10
N ALA A 87 -20.03 1.37 25.34
CA ALA A 87 -19.15 1.10 24.20
C ALA A 87 -19.77 0.95 22.79
N PRO A 88 -21.03 1.34 22.46
CA PRO A 88 -21.54 1.13 21.10
C PRO A 88 -20.85 2.02 20.05
N ARG A 89 -20.39 3.23 20.43
CA ARG A 89 -19.77 4.19 19.49
C ARG A 89 -18.39 3.75 18.99
N ARG A 90 -17.63 3.04 19.83
CA ARG A 90 -16.25 2.63 19.53
C ARG A 90 -16.20 1.55 18.46
N GLY A 91 -17.19 0.65 18.45
CA GLY A 91 -17.32 -0.40 17.43
C GLY A 91 -17.68 0.15 16.05
N VAL A 92 -18.56 1.16 15.99
CA VAL A 92 -18.98 1.78 14.72
C VAL A 92 -17.81 2.49 14.03
N PHE A 93 -17.02 3.27 14.78
CA PHE A 93 -15.87 3.97 14.22
C PHE A 93 -14.83 3.01 13.60
N ILE A 94 -14.57 1.86 14.24
CA ILE A 94 -13.66 0.82 13.71
C ILE A 94 -14.17 0.25 12.40
N ARG A 95 -15.47 -0.03 12.34
CA ARG A 95 -16.10 -0.56 11.13
C ARG A 95 -16.00 0.44 9.99
N ILE A 96 -16.25 1.73 10.26
CA ILE A 96 -16.10 2.80 9.26
C ILE A 96 -14.66 2.89 8.75
N LEU A 97 -13.67 2.94 9.64
CA LEU A 97 -12.25 2.99 9.23
C LEU A 97 -11.84 1.74 8.43
N SER A 98 -12.34 0.57 8.80
CA SER A 98 -12.06 -0.68 8.07
C SER A 98 -12.70 -0.67 6.69
N VAL A 99 -13.97 -0.26 6.56
CA VAL A 99 -14.65 -0.13 5.27
C VAL A 99 -13.92 0.88 4.38
N LEU A 100 -13.56 2.04 4.92
CA LEU A 100 -12.80 3.06 4.20
C LEU A 100 -11.46 2.52 3.70
N TYR A 101 -10.73 1.78 4.53
CA TYR A 101 -9.46 1.15 4.13
C TYR A 101 -9.62 0.22 2.93
N TYR A 102 -10.59 -0.70 2.96
CA TYR A 102 -10.79 -1.64 1.86
C TYR A 102 -11.27 -0.93 0.58
N LEU A 103 -12.12 0.09 0.71
CA LEU A 103 -12.54 0.90 -0.43
C LEU A 103 -11.35 1.63 -1.08
N LEU A 104 -10.49 2.26 -0.27
CA LEU A 104 -9.28 2.93 -0.75
C LEU A 104 -8.30 1.95 -1.40
N ALA A 105 -8.10 0.77 -0.82
CA ALA A 105 -7.22 -0.24 -1.40
C ALA A 105 -7.76 -0.81 -2.72
N ILE A 106 -9.08 -1.01 -2.84
CA ILE A 106 -9.71 -1.41 -4.11
C ILE A 106 -9.59 -0.29 -5.15
N ALA A 107 -9.84 0.96 -4.76
CA ALA A 107 -9.63 2.10 -5.63
C ALA A 107 -8.18 2.18 -6.12
N MET A 108 -7.21 1.91 -5.24
CA MET A 108 -5.79 1.86 -5.58
C MET A 108 -5.47 0.79 -6.63
N LEU A 109 -6.05 -0.41 -6.49
CA LEU A 109 -5.95 -1.46 -7.52
C LEU A 109 -6.53 -0.99 -8.87
N GLY A 110 -7.65 -0.27 -8.83
CA GLY A 110 -8.27 0.33 -10.01
C GLY A 110 -7.39 1.38 -10.68
N MET A 111 -6.81 2.31 -9.92
CA MET A 111 -5.92 3.35 -10.44
C MET A 111 -4.66 2.76 -11.06
N MET A 112 -4.04 1.76 -10.41
CA MET A 112 -2.90 1.03 -10.97
C MET A 112 -3.24 0.35 -12.31
N ALA A 113 -4.45 -0.19 -12.43
CA ALA A 113 -4.92 -0.79 -13.68
C ALA A 113 -5.15 0.27 -14.78
N LEU A 114 -5.68 1.45 -14.43
CA LEU A 114 -5.85 2.56 -15.37
C LEU A 114 -4.51 3.08 -15.89
N GLU A 115 -3.51 3.21 -15.02
CA GLU A 115 -2.15 3.60 -15.39
C GLU A 115 -1.54 2.61 -16.40
N ILE A 116 -1.63 1.31 -16.11
CA ILE A 116 -1.18 0.26 -17.04
C ILE A 116 -1.92 0.34 -18.38
N ALA A 117 -3.24 0.55 -18.34
CA ALA A 117 -4.06 0.67 -19.55
C ALA A 117 -3.64 1.89 -20.39
N ARG A 118 -3.34 3.03 -19.75
CA ARG A 118 -2.86 4.24 -20.42
C ARG A 118 -1.48 4.04 -21.04
N LEU A 119 -0.54 3.46 -20.29
CA LEU A 119 0.79 3.13 -20.79
C LEU A 119 0.75 2.19 -22.00
N ASN A 120 -0.19 1.24 -22.00
CA ASN A 120 -0.41 0.33 -23.12
C ASN A 120 -1.04 1.04 -24.33
N LEU A 121 -2.02 1.92 -24.12
CA LEU A 121 -2.63 2.72 -25.20
C LEU A 121 -1.65 3.71 -25.85
N ALA A 122 -0.67 4.18 -25.10
CA ALA A 122 0.38 5.08 -25.58
C ALA A 122 1.60 4.34 -26.18
N ASP A 123 1.58 3.00 -26.23
CA ASP A 123 2.70 2.15 -26.68
C ASP A 123 4.03 2.40 -25.93
N LEU A 124 3.96 2.91 -24.69
CA LEU A 124 5.11 3.31 -23.86
C LEU A 124 5.73 2.16 -23.06
N GLY A 125 5.13 0.96 -23.15
CA GLY A 125 5.50 -0.22 -22.38
C GLY A 125 5.06 -0.16 -20.90
N ILE A 126 4.63 -1.32 -20.40
CA ILE A 126 4.01 -1.49 -19.07
C ILE A 126 5.05 -1.63 -17.94
N GLY A 127 6.31 -1.93 -18.26
CA GLY A 127 7.37 -2.13 -17.26
C GLY A 127 7.10 -3.32 -16.33
N LEU A 128 7.53 -3.23 -15.07
CA LEU A 128 7.22 -4.19 -14.01
C LEU A 128 6.10 -3.71 -13.07
N LEU A 129 5.34 -2.68 -13.45
CA LEU A 129 4.19 -2.19 -12.68
C LEU A 129 3.23 -3.30 -12.22
N PRO A 130 2.87 -4.32 -13.05
CA PRO A 130 1.95 -5.37 -12.61
C PRO A 130 2.41 -6.17 -11.37
N PHE A 131 3.69 -6.13 -11.01
CA PHE A 131 4.18 -6.79 -9.80
C PHE A 131 3.74 -6.07 -8.52
N THR A 132 3.44 -4.77 -8.57
CA THR A 132 2.96 -4.00 -7.41
C THR A 132 1.62 -4.52 -6.89
N PHE A 133 0.79 -5.10 -7.77
CA PHE A 133 -0.44 -5.80 -7.39
C PHE A 133 -0.20 -6.87 -6.32
N GLY A 134 0.91 -7.61 -6.42
CA GLY A 134 1.25 -8.65 -5.44
C GLY A 134 1.45 -8.10 -4.04
N GLY A 135 2.08 -6.93 -3.91
CA GLY A 135 2.30 -6.25 -2.63
C GLY A 135 0.99 -5.74 -2.03
N ILE A 136 0.14 -5.10 -2.84
CA ILE A 136 -1.17 -4.60 -2.40
C ILE A 136 -2.06 -5.75 -1.94
N LEU A 137 -2.14 -6.84 -2.71
CA LEU A 137 -2.92 -8.02 -2.33
C LEU A 137 -2.39 -8.66 -1.04
N ALA A 138 -1.07 -8.75 -0.89
CA ALA A 138 -0.46 -9.26 0.34
C ALA A 138 -0.80 -8.36 1.54
N ALA A 139 -0.74 -7.02 1.39
CA ALA A 139 -1.12 -6.08 2.44
C ALA A 139 -2.59 -6.24 2.85
N LEU A 140 -3.49 -6.43 1.88
CA LEU A 140 -4.91 -6.71 2.12
C LEU A 140 -5.14 -8.02 2.87
N VAL A 141 -4.46 -9.10 2.47
CA VAL A 141 -4.56 -10.41 3.15
C VAL A 141 -4.06 -10.29 4.58
N LEU A 142 -2.92 -9.63 4.78
CA LEU A 142 -2.30 -9.46 6.10
C LEU A 142 -3.08 -8.54 7.02
N ARG A 143 -3.80 -7.55 6.46
CA ARG A 143 -4.73 -6.71 7.22
C ARG A 143 -5.79 -7.53 7.94
N SER A 144 -6.21 -8.66 7.36
CA SER A 144 -7.15 -9.58 8.01
C SER A 144 -6.58 -10.29 9.25
N SER A 145 -5.27 -10.22 9.51
CA SER A 145 -4.67 -10.70 10.76
C SER A 145 -4.74 -9.61 11.84
N TRP A 146 -5.92 -9.46 12.45
CA TRP A 146 -6.25 -8.33 13.34
C TRP A 146 -5.35 -8.16 14.58
N GLN A 147 -4.54 -9.18 14.94
CA GLN A 147 -3.90 -9.29 16.26
C GLN A 147 -2.40 -8.95 16.29
N ALA A 148 -1.72 -8.75 15.15
CA ALA A 148 -0.28 -8.56 15.15
C ALA A 148 0.13 -7.08 14.96
N ARG A 149 0.62 -6.44 16.03
CA ARG A 149 1.20 -5.09 15.97
C ARG A 149 2.30 -4.98 14.90
N ILE A 150 3.16 -5.99 14.80
CA ILE A 150 4.27 -6.03 13.83
C ILE A 150 3.73 -6.05 12.39
N VAL A 151 2.65 -6.77 12.11
CA VAL A 151 2.05 -6.82 10.76
C VAL A 151 1.51 -5.45 10.36
N ARG A 152 0.87 -4.72 11.28
CA ARG A 152 0.37 -3.36 11.00
C ARG A 152 1.49 -2.37 10.76
N LEU A 153 2.57 -2.45 11.54
CA LEU A 153 3.76 -1.62 11.31
C LEU A 153 4.36 -1.89 9.92
N VAL A 154 4.49 -3.17 9.56
CA VAL A 154 5.06 -3.58 8.27
C VAL A 154 4.18 -3.17 7.10
N ASN A 155 2.85 -3.28 7.22
CA ASN A 155 1.90 -2.73 6.25
C ASN A 155 1.98 -1.21 6.15
N ALA A 156 2.04 -0.49 7.28
CA ALA A 156 2.18 0.97 7.28
C ALA A 156 3.47 1.40 6.58
N THR A 157 4.59 0.73 6.88
CA THR A 157 5.87 0.98 6.21
C THR A 157 5.79 0.71 4.71
N TYR A 158 5.11 -0.35 4.29
CA TYR A 158 4.90 -0.64 2.87
C TYR A 158 4.16 0.51 2.16
N TRP A 159 3.02 0.96 2.70
CA TRP A 159 2.25 2.06 2.11
C TRP A 159 3.04 3.35 2.03
N VAL A 160 3.80 3.70 3.07
CA VAL A 160 4.63 4.91 3.09
C VAL A 160 5.78 4.83 2.08
N LEU A 161 6.46 3.69 1.99
CA LEU A 161 7.53 3.50 1.00
C LEU A 161 6.99 3.52 -0.43
N LEU A 162 5.80 2.95 -0.66
CA LEU A 162 5.16 2.95 -1.97
C LEU A 162 4.76 4.39 -2.37
N ALA A 163 4.15 5.14 -1.45
CA ALA A 163 3.84 6.57 -1.62
C ALA A 163 5.08 7.40 -1.93
N ALA A 164 6.20 7.12 -1.27
CA ALA A 164 7.46 7.80 -1.52
C ALA A 164 8.00 7.48 -2.93
N ALA A 165 7.97 6.22 -3.36
CA ALA A 165 8.39 5.82 -4.69
C ALA A 165 7.51 6.45 -5.79
N MET A 166 6.18 6.42 -5.61
CA MET A 166 5.22 7.04 -6.53
C MET A 166 5.33 8.56 -6.55
N SER A 167 5.70 9.20 -5.43
CA SER A 167 5.98 10.65 -5.40
C SER A 167 7.18 11.03 -6.27
N VAL A 168 8.23 10.20 -6.29
CA VAL A 168 9.39 10.42 -7.19
C VAL A 168 8.94 10.32 -8.65
N LYS A 169 8.05 9.37 -8.97
CA LYS A 169 7.44 9.24 -10.29
C LYS A 169 6.62 10.46 -10.68
N LEU A 170 5.73 10.93 -9.80
CA LEU A 170 4.95 12.14 -10.01
C LEU A 170 5.84 13.35 -10.32
N VAL A 171 6.93 13.52 -9.56
CA VAL A 171 7.88 14.62 -9.79
C VAL A 171 8.57 14.49 -11.14
N ALA A 172 8.91 13.27 -11.57
CA ALA A 172 9.51 13.05 -12.88
C ALA A 172 8.55 13.42 -14.02
N GLU A 173 7.28 13.01 -13.91
CA GLU A 173 6.24 13.34 -14.88
C GLU A 173 6.01 14.85 -14.97
N LEU A 174 5.76 15.53 -13.84
CA LEU A 174 5.54 16.99 -13.81
C LEU A 174 6.71 17.77 -14.43
N ARG A 175 7.94 17.28 -14.27
CA ARG A 175 9.13 17.90 -14.86
C ARG A 175 9.23 17.68 -16.36
N GLU A 176 8.80 16.52 -16.85
CA GLU A 176 8.67 16.29 -18.29
C GLU A 176 7.58 17.17 -18.91
N GLU A 177 6.50 17.44 -18.19
CA GLU A 177 5.45 18.38 -18.63
C GLU A 177 5.99 19.80 -18.78
N ASP A 178 6.65 20.33 -17.74
CA ASP A 178 7.30 21.65 -17.79
C ASP A 178 8.26 21.76 -18.99
N GLY A 179 9.03 20.69 -19.25
CA GLY A 179 9.96 20.62 -20.37
C GLY A 179 9.27 20.64 -21.74
N LYS A 180 8.13 19.95 -21.88
CA LYS A 180 7.33 19.91 -23.12
C LYS A 180 6.55 21.20 -23.35
N GLU A 181 5.92 21.79 -22.32
CA GLU A 181 5.20 23.06 -22.46
C GLU A 181 6.13 24.19 -22.94
N ASN A 182 7.33 24.26 -22.37
CA ASN A 182 8.34 25.23 -22.78
C ASN A 182 8.80 25.03 -24.25
N ARG A 183 8.79 23.79 -24.76
CA ARG A 183 9.08 23.51 -26.18
C ARG A 183 7.88 23.80 -27.09
N VAL A 184 6.66 23.48 -26.67
CA VAL A 184 5.42 23.69 -27.45
C VAL A 184 5.11 25.19 -27.62
N LYS A 185 5.38 26.03 -26.61
CA LYS A 185 5.35 27.50 -26.76
C LYS A 185 6.32 28.03 -27.82
N GLY A 186 7.34 27.26 -28.19
CA GLY A 186 8.29 27.58 -29.26
C GLY A 186 7.88 27.10 -30.65
N ASP A 187 7.14 25.98 -30.77
CA ASP A 187 6.95 25.28 -32.05
C ASP A 187 5.49 25.03 -32.47
N GLY A 188 4.49 25.44 -31.68
CA GLY A 188 3.07 25.42 -32.09
C GLY A 188 2.45 24.02 -32.31
N VAL A 189 3.18 22.94 -32.03
CA VAL A 189 2.71 21.56 -32.21
C VAL A 189 1.86 21.13 -31.02
N VAL A 190 0.55 21.05 -31.21
CA VAL A 190 -0.41 20.51 -30.24
C VAL A 190 -0.31 18.97 -30.25
N GLY A 191 0.44 18.44 -29.28
CA GLY A 191 0.66 17.01 -29.08
C GLY A 191 -0.57 16.27 -28.54
N ARG A 192 -0.73 15.04 -29.02
CA ARG A 192 -1.80 14.06 -28.77
C ARG A 192 -1.91 13.68 -27.28
N TYR A 193 -3.11 13.78 -26.71
CA TYR A 193 -3.54 13.38 -25.34
C TYR A 193 -2.81 14.09 -24.18
N PRO A 194 -3.51 14.74 -23.24
CA PRO A 194 -2.85 15.55 -22.22
C PRO A 194 -2.15 14.66 -21.19
N THR A 195 -0.82 14.76 -21.12
CA THR A 195 0.02 14.21 -20.05
C THR A 195 -0.44 14.65 -18.66
N SER A 196 -1.18 15.76 -18.58
CA SER A 196 -1.73 16.30 -17.33
C SER A 196 -2.70 15.32 -16.67
N ASP A 197 -3.38 14.48 -17.44
CA ASP A 197 -4.27 13.46 -16.89
C ASP A 197 -3.46 12.30 -16.28
N GLU A 198 -2.27 12.00 -16.83
CA GLU A 198 -1.35 10.97 -16.33
C GLU A 198 -0.76 11.38 -14.97
N ALA A 199 -0.21 12.60 -14.88
CA ALA A 199 0.30 13.14 -13.62
C ALA A 199 -0.79 13.22 -12.54
N LEU A 200 -2.03 13.53 -12.92
CA LEU A 200 -3.16 13.56 -12.00
C LEU A 200 -3.50 12.16 -11.45
N ASP A 201 -3.50 11.13 -12.31
CA ASP A 201 -3.75 9.76 -11.88
C ASP A 201 -2.69 9.29 -10.87
N VAL A 202 -1.41 9.54 -11.15
CA VAL A 202 -0.30 9.21 -10.26
C VAL A 202 -0.38 10.01 -8.95
N ALA A 203 -0.78 11.29 -9.00
CA ALA A 203 -0.98 12.09 -7.80
C ALA A 203 -2.10 11.54 -6.90
N VAL A 204 -3.20 11.08 -7.50
CA VAL A 204 -4.30 10.42 -6.75
C VAL A 204 -3.79 9.13 -6.10
N MET A 205 -3.00 8.33 -6.81
CA MET A 205 -2.39 7.10 -6.28
C MET A 205 -1.52 7.39 -5.04
N VAL A 206 -0.62 8.38 -5.12
CA VAL A 206 0.21 8.82 -3.98
C VAL A 206 -0.65 9.22 -2.79
N GLY A 207 -1.73 9.98 -3.02
CA GLY A 207 -2.65 10.40 -1.96
C GLY A 207 -3.38 9.23 -1.29
N VAL A 208 -3.82 8.25 -2.08
CA VAL A 208 -4.47 7.03 -1.58
C VAL A 208 -3.50 6.18 -0.76
N GLU A 209 -2.27 5.99 -1.24
CA GLU A 209 -1.23 5.24 -0.52
C GLU A 209 -0.87 5.90 0.81
N ALA A 210 -0.70 7.23 0.82
CA ALA A 210 -0.46 7.98 2.04
C ALA A 210 -1.62 7.84 3.05
N ALA A 211 -2.87 7.93 2.58
CA ALA A 211 -4.05 7.74 3.41
C ALA A 211 -4.11 6.32 4.00
N LEU A 212 -3.80 5.29 3.22
CA LEU A 212 -3.71 3.90 3.69
C LEU A 212 -2.61 3.73 4.75
N GLY A 213 -1.45 4.35 4.56
CA GLY A 213 -0.37 4.37 5.55
C GLY A 213 -0.80 5.01 6.87
N VAL A 214 -1.51 6.15 6.81
CA VAL A 214 -2.06 6.83 8.00
C VAL A 214 -3.09 5.95 8.72
N LEU A 215 -3.99 5.29 7.98
CA LEU A 215 -4.99 4.38 8.56
C LEU A 215 -4.34 3.19 9.28
N GLU A 216 -3.29 2.59 8.70
CA GLU A 216 -2.52 1.53 9.37
C GLU A 216 -1.82 2.04 10.62
N PHE A 217 -1.23 3.24 10.57
CA PHE A 217 -0.54 3.84 11.70
C PHE A 217 -1.47 4.16 12.87
N ILE A 218 -2.65 4.76 12.61
CA ILE A 218 -3.66 5.06 13.65
C ILE A 218 -4.07 3.77 14.37
N GLU A 219 -4.30 2.71 13.61
CA GLU A 219 -4.69 1.42 14.13
C GLU A 219 -3.54 0.71 14.89
N TRP A 220 -2.29 0.88 14.44
CA TRP A 220 -1.11 0.39 15.14
C TRP A 220 -0.94 1.07 16.50
N GLN A 221 -1.04 2.40 16.55
CA GLN A 221 -1.02 3.18 17.80
C GLN A 221 -2.10 2.69 18.75
N ARG A 222 -3.30 2.43 18.26
CA ARG A 222 -4.39 1.92 19.09
C ARG A 222 -4.06 0.57 19.73
N LEU A 223 -3.46 -0.35 18.98
CA LEU A 223 -3.05 -1.63 19.54
C LEU A 223 -1.97 -1.47 20.62
N ALA A 224 -1.20 -0.37 20.63
CA ALA A 224 -0.16 -0.10 21.63
C ALA A 224 -0.72 0.06 23.06
N TRP A 225 -1.95 0.55 23.17
CA TRP A 225 -2.63 0.88 24.43
C TRP A 225 -3.46 -0.27 25.03
N TYR A 226 -3.43 -1.45 24.41
CA TYR A 226 -4.06 -2.69 24.89
C TYR A 226 -3.02 -3.79 25.04
#